data_AF-A0A534U1X2-F1
#
_entry.id   AF-A0A534U1X2-F1
#
_cell.length_a   1.000
_cell.length_b   1.000
_cell.length_c   1.000
_cell.angle_alpha   90.00
_cell.angle_beta   90.00
_cell.angle_gamma   90.00
#
_symmetry.space_group_name_H-M   'P 1'
#
loop_
_entity.id
_entity.type
_entity.pdbx_description
1 polymer ?
#
loop_
_entity_poly.entity_id
_entity_poly.type
_entity_poly.pdbx_seq_one_letter_code
_entity_poly.pdbx_strand_id
1 'polypeptide(L)'
;MRRLRMLFVLAVALSPATSSAKSIHTAECEAVCANPDPSVDQDLAPDPRSFATIANGYTSYWQECHAETDEVQKPKTCRAWCASRERGQTLLETSGLIGSFLDADTYNSLWRAWGALERPPDFDQHIVERYGLQPAPFPNPYPLPGEDPATANGGSGQLPLGLIQTRNASGQYDGGIGFTCLLCHAGRIGDATPERPDLGSRIGIGNTTFDIDVFSYDLGKAGGVPIPLPYPHNQGRGTINAVSDFEFLMAVRDFDTLDSTPFVKVFPAHASPGDQDPPAWHNTGSRPRVYMDGGVSADNTRALMQFLTASITTSTCSDANAESTPGCGVWIKSQERDFEDIRTFIESIEPPAFPRSSDPASPQYVGDAEAARGEQLFHCKNLFGPDLSADAASCAQETPEQKASGALFGNGSCSSCHGVYSPTYASRLPDPSMVGVAGRIVPRDFVRTDPGRFDEALNDYVTEDTNGLLYTRAQGRCGWVGVYEQSIGQFIGYAAPALHGLWSTAPYLHNGSVPTVYHLLRYGERPTFWRRPLNTPGTPPDRGFDVSLAA
;
A
#
# COMPACT_ATOMS: atom_id res chain seq x y z
N MET A 1 11.51 13.29 -36.58
CA MET A 1 11.48 12.24 -35.55
C MET A 1 12.83 11.52 -35.31
N ARG A 2 13.99 12.14 -35.61
CA ARG A 2 15.35 11.57 -35.33
C ARG A 2 16.24 12.49 -34.48
N ARG A 3 15.66 13.50 -33.82
CA ARG A 3 16.36 14.46 -32.93
C ARG A 3 15.61 14.70 -31.62
N LEU A 4 15.05 13.63 -31.04
CA LEU A 4 14.61 13.63 -29.64
C LEU A 4 15.49 12.62 -28.88
N ARG A 5 16.81 12.85 -28.94
CA ARG A 5 17.77 12.08 -28.14
C ARG A 5 17.74 12.63 -26.71
N MET A 6 17.36 11.78 -25.76
CA MET A 6 17.95 11.74 -24.41
C MET A 6 17.69 12.91 -23.43
N LEU A 7 16.49 13.50 -23.38
CA LEU A 7 16.17 14.57 -22.39
C LEU A 7 14.78 14.48 -21.73
N PHE A 8 14.10 13.34 -21.85
CA PHE A 8 12.71 13.19 -21.36
C PHE A 8 12.57 12.21 -20.19
N VAL A 9 13.67 11.70 -19.63
CA VAL A 9 13.64 10.41 -18.93
C VAL A 9 13.49 10.52 -17.40
N LEU A 10 14.05 11.50 -16.69
CA LEU A 10 14.20 11.33 -15.24
C LEU A 10 14.35 12.69 -14.52
N ALA A 11 13.28 13.43 -14.26
CA ALA A 11 13.43 14.65 -13.45
C ALA A 11 12.15 15.13 -12.72
N VAL A 12 11.10 14.33 -12.76
CA VAL A 12 9.90 14.52 -11.93
C VAL A 12 9.98 13.74 -10.64
N ALA A 13 10.59 12.55 -10.68
CA ALA A 13 10.73 11.69 -9.51
C ALA A 13 11.85 12.16 -8.55
N LEU A 14 12.56 13.26 -8.88
CA LEU A 14 13.95 13.50 -8.47
C LEU A 14 14.28 14.95 -8.10
N SER A 15 13.30 15.85 -8.00
CA SER A 15 13.59 17.12 -7.34
C SER A 15 13.90 16.83 -5.86
N PRO A 16 14.87 17.51 -5.23
CA PRO A 16 15.03 17.47 -3.78
C PRO A 16 13.70 17.72 -3.03
N ALA A 17 12.80 18.51 -3.64
CA ALA A 17 11.45 18.76 -3.13
C ALA A 17 10.53 17.51 -3.16
N THR A 18 10.75 16.57 -4.07
CA THR A 18 10.04 15.28 -4.17
C THR A 18 10.73 14.12 -3.43
N SER A 19 12.04 14.23 -3.18
CA SER A 19 12.82 13.15 -2.55
C SER A 19 12.91 13.25 -1.03
N SER A 20 12.40 14.33 -0.42
CA SER A 20 12.46 14.55 1.03
C SER A 20 11.12 14.95 1.64
N ALA A 21 9.99 14.62 1.00
CA ALA A 21 8.70 14.86 1.61
C ALA A 21 8.53 13.92 2.80
N LYS A 22 8.97 14.39 3.97
CA LYS A 22 8.41 13.98 5.25
C LYS A 22 6.89 14.02 5.12
N SER A 23 6.16 13.17 5.87
CA SER A 23 4.69 13.23 5.94
C SER A 23 4.24 14.70 5.91
N ILE A 24 3.51 15.09 4.86
CA ILE A 24 3.29 16.49 4.44
C ILE A 24 2.73 17.34 5.59
N HIS A 25 2.12 16.71 6.60
CA HIS A 25 1.39 17.34 7.68
C HIS A 25 1.92 17.07 9.09
N THR A 26 2.97 16.26 9.26
CA THR A 26 3.50 15.92 10.59
C THR A 26 5.02 16.05 10.73
N ALA A 27 5.68 16.56 9.68
CA ALA A 27 7.11 16.87 9.69
C ALA A 27 7.54 17.77 10.87
N GLU A 28 6.66 18.68 11.28
CA GLU A 28 6.85 19.57 12.43
C GLU A 28 6.88 18.82 13.78
N CYS A 29 6.21 17.67 13.86
CA CYS A 29 6.16 16.86 15.08
C CYS A 29 7.44 16.05 15.32
N GLU A 30 8.31 15.86 14.33
CA GLU A 30 9.53 15.06 14.53
C GLU A 30 10.45 15.66 15.60
N ALA A 31 10.52 17.00 15.68
CA ALA A 31 11.28 17.67 16.72
C ALA A 31 10.68 17.44 18.12
N VAL A 32 9.35 17.36 18.21
CA VAL A 32 8.62 17.01 19.44
C VAL A 32 8.88 15.54 19.81
N CYS A 33 8.76 14.61 18.86
CA CYS A 33 8.99 13.18 19.11
C CYS A 33 10.40 12.90 19.61
N ALA A 34 11.41 13.58 19.08
CA ALA A 34 12.81 13.42 19.48
C ALA A 34 13.16 14.12 20.82
N ASN A 35 12.30 15.02 21.32
CA ASN A 35 12.58 15.75 22.54
C ASN A 35 12.29 14.86 23.77
N PRO A 36 13.22 14.72 24.73
CA PRO A 36 12.98 13.93 25.94
C PRO A 36 12.07 14.62 26.96
N ASP A 37 11.85 15.94 26.86
CA ASP A 37 10.98 16.69 27.77
C ASP A 37 9.50 16.52 27.38
N PRO A 38 8.68 15.84 28.19
CA PRO A 38 7.27 15.58 27.88
C PRO A 38 6.41 16.85 27.90
N SER A 39 6.91 17.97 28.44
CA SER A 39 6.21 19.26 28.42
C SER A 39 6.31 19.99 27.08
N VAL A 40 7.26 19.61 26.22
CA VAL A 40 7.35 20.13 24.86
C VAL A 40 6.32 19.41 24.01
N ASP A 41 5.29 20.14 23.61
CA ASP A 41 4.21 19.70 22.74
C ASP A 41 3.65 20.90 21.95
N GLN A 42 2.94 20.63 20.87
CA GLN A 42 2.24 21.63 20.07
C GLN A 42 1.00 21.02 19.42
N ASP A 43 0.02 21.86 19.09
CA ASP A 43 -1.16 21.43 18.33
C ASP A 43 -0.75 20.97 16.93
N LEU A 44 -1.42 19.93 16.42
CA LEU A 44 -1.21 19.46 15.05
C LEU A 44 -1.75 20.47 14.04
N ALA A 45 -0.96 20.74 13.00
CA ALA A 45 -1.48 21.42 11.83
C ALA A 45 -2.66 20.66 11.19
N PRO A 46 -3.62 21.36 10.54
CA PRO A 46 -4.66 20.71 9.77
C PRO A 46 -4.07 19.82 8.68
N ASP A 47 -4.65 18.63 8.49
CA ASP A 47 -4.26 17.74 7.40
C ASP A 47 -4.53 18.40 6.03
N PRO A 48 -3.51 18.62 5.17
CA PRO A 48 -3.64 19.20 3.84
C PRO A 48 -4.61 18.44 2.93
N ARG A 49 -4.81 17.14 3.15
CA ARG A 49 -5.77 16.33 2.39
C ARG A 49 -7.20 16.82 2.62
N SER A 50 -7.51 17.38 3.79
CA SER A 50 -8.84 17.94 4.10
C SER A 50 -9.26 19.10 3.17
N PHE A 51 -8.30 19.79 2.55
CA PHE A 51 -8.56 20.84 1.56
C PHE A 51 -8.90 20.28 0.17
N ALA A 52 -8.68 18.99 -0.09
CA ALA A 52 -9.06 18.35 -1.35
C ALA A 52 -10.59 18.13 -1.37
N THR A 53 -11.33 19.16 -1.79
CA THR A 53 -12.80 19.14 -1.89
C THR A 53 -13.27 19.24 -3.33
N ILE A 54 -14.52 18.86 -3.60
CA ILE A 54 -15.17 19.06 -4.90
C ILE A 54 -15.18 20.56 -5.26
N ALA A 55 -15.45 21.43 -4.29
CA ALA A 55 -15.45 22.88 -4.47
C ALA A 55 -14.08 23.42 -4.92
N ASN A 56 -13.00 22.78 -4.47
CA ASN A 56 -11.62 23.07 -4.87
C ASN A 56 -11.19 22.34 -6.15
N GLY A 57 -12.13 21.71 -6.88
CA GLY A 57 -11.89 21.07 -8.16
C GLY A 57 -11.26 19.68 -8.09
N TYR A 58 -11.21 19.05 -6.90
CA TYR A 58 -10.69 17.69 -6.73
C TYR A 58 -11.77 16.64 -6.97
N THR A 59 -11.37 15.49 -7.52
CA THR A 59 -12.28 14.39 -7.86
C THR A 59 -12.10 13.18 -6.94
N SER A 60 -10.90 13.01 -6.39
CA SER A 60 -10.65 12.20 -5.19
C SER A 60 -10.59 13.14 -3.99
N TYR A 61 -11.74 13.40 -3.38
CA TYR A 61 -11.91 14.40 -2.33
C TYR A 61 -11.92 13.77 -0.92
N TRP A 62 -11.45 14.50 0.10
CA TRP A 62 -11.48 14.06 1.49
C TRP A 62 -12.91 14.01 2.06
N GLN A 63 -13.16 13.04 2.93
CA GLN A 63 -14.32 13.04 3.81
C GLN A 63 -13.86 12.77 5.23
N GLU A 64 -14.34 13.57 6.17
CA GLU A 64 -14.15 13.31 7.59
C GLU A 64 -15.06 12.15 8.01
N CYS A 65 -14.45 11.08 8.51
CA CYS A 65 -15.13 9.83 8.83
C CYS A 65 -15.25 9.57 10.32
N HIS A 66 -14.66 10.43 11.13
CA HIS A 66 -14.76 10.45 12.59
C HIS A 66 -15.84 11.46 13.00
N ALA A 67 -16.75 11.06 13.88
CA ALA A 67 -17.60 12.01 14.58
C ALA A 67 -16.86 12.57 15.81
N GLU A 68 -17.10 13.83 16.19
CA GLU A 68 -16.51 14.43 17.41
C GLU A 68 -16.83 13.65 18.70
N THR A 69 -17.87 12.80 18.66
CA THR A 69 -18.34 11.97 19.78
C THR A 69 -17.79 10.54 19.77
N ASP A 70 -16.97 10.16 18.79
CA ASP A 70 -16.46 8.79 18.70
C ASP A 70 -15.47 8.49 19.83
N GLU A 71 -15.51 7.27 20.35
CA GLU A 71 -14.51 6.76 21.31
C GLU A 71 -13.11 6.65 20.70
N VAL A 72 -13.05 6.66 19.36
CA VAL A 72 -11.85 6.57 18.54
C VAL A 72 -11.65 7.94 17.88
N GLN A 73 -10.65 8.69 18.35
CA GLN A 73 -10.35 10.06 17.91
C GLN A 73 -8.93 10.16 17.36
N LYS A 74 -8.75 11.04 16.38
CA LYS A 74 -7.42 11.40 15.89
C LYS A 74 -6.60 12.10 16.98
N PRO A 75 -5.27 11.94 16.96
CA PRO A 75 -4.38 12.80 17.72
C PRO A 75 -4.66 14.29 17.44
N LYS A 76 -4.57 15.13 18.48
CA LYS A 76 -4.72 16.59 18.37
C LYS A 76 -3.41 17.35 18.60
N THR A 77 -2.44 16.71 19.24
CA THR A 77 -1.12 17.28 19.52
C THR A 77 -0.02 16.40 18.97
N CYS A 78 1.16 16.97 18.74
CA CYS A 78 2.31 16.22 18.26
C CYS A 78 2.67 15.06 19.18
N ARG A 79 2.62 15.22 20.52
CA ARG A 79 2.90 14.10 21.45
C ARG A 79 1.88 12.98 21.32
N ALA A 80 0.60 13.29 21.22
CA ALA A 80 -0.44 12.29 21.00
C ALA A 80 -0.19 11.54 19.67
N TRP A 81 0.24 12.26 18.64
CA TRP A 81 0.59 11.68 17.34
C TRP A 81 1.82 10.78 17.41
N CYS A 82 2.91 11.21 18.06
CA CYS A 82 4.12 10.38 18.23
C CYS A 82 3.78 9.05 18.92
N ALA A 83 2.97 9.11 19.99
CA ALA A 83 2.56 7.92 20.73
C ALA A 83 1.64 7.01 19.90
N SER A 84 0.75 7.59 19.09
CA SER A 84 -0.12 6.84 18.17
C SER A 84 0.68 6.14 17.07
N ARG A 85 1.62 6.86 16.44
CA ARG A 85 2.57 6.31 15.47
C ARG A 85 3.36 5.13 16.03
N GLU A 86 3.92 5.28 17.23
CA GLU A 86 4.73 4.22 17.88
C GLU A 86 3.89 2.98 18.20
N ARG A 87 2.67 3.16 18.71
CA ARG A 87 1.73 2.05 18.94
C ARG A 87 1.36 1.36 17.63
N GLY A 88 1.05 2.13 16.57
CA GLY A 88 0.71 1.59 15.26
C GLY A 88 1.81 0.76 14.63
N GLN A 89 3.05 1.25 14.73
CA GLN A 89 4.23 0.49 14.30
C GLN A 89 4.35 -0.82 15.09
N THR A 90 4.31 -0.72 16.41
CA THR A 90 4.43 -1.88 17.31
C THR A 90 3.34 -2.93 17.00
N LEU A 91 2.10 -2.50 16.77
CA LEU A 91 1.00 -3.37 16.41
C LEU A 91 1.29 -4.12 15.10
N LEU A 92 1.71 -3.43 14.03
CA LEU A 92 2.05 -4.10 12.76
C LEU A 92 3.21 -5.09 12.88
N GLU A 93 4.19 -4.80 13.74
CA GLU A 93 5.40 -5.61 13.90
C GLU A 93 5.24 -6.79 14.86
N THR A 94 4.29 -6.73 15.82
CA THR A 94 4.30 -7.66 16.97
C THR A 94 2.97 -8.34 17.31
N SER A 95 1.82 -7.85 16.82
CA SER A 95 0.51 -8.22 17.37
C SER A 95 -0.06 -9.57 16.89
N GLY A 96 0.16 -9.93 15.62
CA GLY A 96 -0.49 -11.10 15.02
C GLY A 96 -2.03 -11.01 14.97
N LEU A 97 -2.59 -9.80 14.80
CA LEU A 97 -4.04 -9.53 14.86
C LEU A 97 -4.92 -10.48 14.05
N ILE A 98 -4.47 -10.99 12.91
CA ILE A 98 -5.31 -11.85 12.08
C ILE A 98 -5.49 -13.25 12.71
N GLY A 99 -4.58 -13.64 13.61
CA GLY A 99 -4.52 -14.96 14.23
C GLY A 99 -3.63 -15.94 13.47
N SER A 100 -3.57 -17.17 13.97
CA SER A 100 -2.72 -18.24 13.44
C SER A 100 -3.46 -19.06 12.38
N PHE A 101 -2.75 -19.45 11.32
CA PHE A 101 -3.25 -20.30 10.23
C PHE A 101 -2.50 -21.63 10.13
N LEU A 102 -1.40 -21.76 10.86
CA LEU A 102 -0.61 -22.98 11.00
C LEU A 102 0.18 -22.95 12.31
N ASP A 103 0.56 -24.12 12.80
CA ASP A 103 1.53 -24.21 13.90
C ASP A 103 2.98 -24.14 13.39
N ALA A 104 3.90 -23.86 14.32
CA ALA A 104 5.32 -23.78 14.02
C ALA A 104 5.90 -25.12 13.53
N ASP A 105 5.34 -26.27 13.92
CA ASP A 105 5.79 -27.59 13.44
C ASP A 105 5.48 -27.78 11.94
N THR A 106 4.30 -27.32 11.51
CA THR A 106 3.88 -27.27 10.11
C THR A 106 4.78 -26.33 9.33
N TYR A 107 5.05 -25.13 9.87
CA TYR A 107 5.97 -24.17 9.25
C TYR A 107 7.36 -24.79 9.06
N ASN A 108 7.92 -25.40 10.11
CA ASN A 108 9.20 -26.10 10.09
C ASN A 108 9.24 -27.29 9.13
N SER A 109 8.09 -27.77 8.65
CA SER A 109 7.95 -28.91 7.74
C SER A 109 7.67 -28.52 6.29
N LEU A 110 7.60 -27.22 5.95
CA LEU A 110 7.31 -26.74 4.59
C LEU A 110 8.27 -27.28 3.53
N TRP A 111 9.52 -27.57 3.89
CA TRP A 111 10.51 -28.18 2.99
C TRP A 111 10.05 -29.51 2.39
N ARG A 112 9.15 -30.24 3.06
CA ARG A 112 8.55 -31.47 2.54
C ARG A 112 7.63 -31.20 1.36
N ALA A 113 6.90 -30.09 1.37
CA ALA A 113 6.03 -29.70 0.25
C ALA A 113 6.84 -29.39 -1.02
N TRP A 114 8.09 -28.95 -0.85
CA TRP A 114 9.04 -28.69 -1.94
C TRP A 114 9.66 -29.97 -2.51
N GLY A 115 9.42 -31.12 -1.87
CA GLY A 115 10.04 -32.39 -2.23
C GLY A 115 11.48 -32.55 -1.74
N ALA A 116 11.95 -31.70 -0.81
CA ALA A 116 13.25 -31.89 -0.18
C ALA A 116 13.24 -33.12 0.74
N LEU A 117 14.39 -33.81 0.82
CA LEU A 117 14.54 -35.03 1.63
C LEU A 117 14.82 -34.73 3.10
N GLU A 118 15.42 -33.58 3.38
CA GLU A 118 15.75 -33.09 4.71
C GLU A 118 15.56 -31.58 4.79
N ARG A 119 15.44 -31.03 6.00
CA ARG A 119 15.34 -29.59 6.21
C ARG A 119 16.67 -28.93 5.82
N PRO A 120 16.69 -28.02 4.84
CA PRO A 120 17.93 -27.35 4.43
C PRO A 120 18.49 -26.51 5.59
N PRO A 121 19.83 -26.38 5.72
CA PRO A 121 20.45 -25.56 6.76
C PRO A 121 20.11 -24.06 6.62
N ASP A 122 19.83 -23.61 5.40
CA ASP A 122 19.41 -22.27 5.00
C ASP A 122 17.88 -22.18 4.77
N PHE A 123 17.09 -22.96 5.52
CA PHE A 123 15.62 -23.02 5.42
C PHE A 123 14.93 -21.64 5.38
N ASP A 124 15.30 -20.72 6.28
CA ASP A 124 14.66 -19.39 6.34
C ASP A 124 14.95 -18.57 5.06
N GLN A 125 16.11 -18.78 4.43
CA GLN A 125 16.43 -18.17 3.14
C GLN A 125 15.60 -18.78 2.00
N HIS A 126 15.41 -20.11 2.00
CA HIS A 126 14.52 -20.76 1.05
C HIS A 126 13.08 -20.24 1.16
N ILE A 127 12.56 -19.99 2.37
CA ILE A 127 11.25 -19.38 2.58
C ILE A 127 11.17 -18.00 1.88
N VAL A 128 12.17 -17.15 2.11
CA VAL A 128 12.27 -15.81 1.50
C VAL A 128 12.29 -15.90 -0.02
N GLU A 129 13.15 -16.74 -0.59
CA GLU A 129 13.33 -16.82 -2.04
C GLU A 129 12.14 -17.50 -2.74
N ARG A 130 11.67 -18.62 -2.20
CA ARG A 130 10.59 -19.42 -2.78
C ARG A 130 9.28 -18.67 -2.78
N TYR A 131 8.94 -17.95 -1.72
CA TYR A 131 7.67 -17.23 -1.66
C TYR A 131 7.82 -15.75 -2.00
N GLY A 132 9.04 -15.23 -2.15
CA GLY A 132 9.27 -13.82 -2.42
C GLY A 132 8.88 -12.92 -1.26
N LEU A 133 9.17 -13.40 -0.05
CA LEU A 133 9.06 -12.63 1.19
C LEU A 133 10.34 -11.84 1.41
N GLN A 134 10.42 -11.06 2.49
CA GLN A 134 11.59 -10.25 2.81
C GLN A 134 12.13 -10.61 4.19
N PRO A 135 13.45 -10.57 4.44
CA PRO A 135 13.97 -10.67 5.79
C PRO A 135 13.35 -9.59 6.68
N ALA A 136 12.85 -9.92 7.87
CA ALA A 136 12.33 -8.91 8.78
C ALA A 136 13.50 -8.05 9.34
N PRO A 137 13.38 -6.70 9.35
CA PRO A 137 14.42 -5.81 9.89
C PRO A 137 14.39 -5.73 11.44
N PHE A 138 13.57 -6.56 12.09
CA PHE A 138 13.38 -6.64 13.53
C PHE A 138 13.33 -8.12 13.97
N PRO A 139 13.56 -8.42 15.27
CA PRO A 139 13.41 -9.76 15.81
C PRO A 139 11.99 -10.30 15.55
N ASN A 140 11.87 -11.42 14.86
CA ASN A 140 10.59 -12.03 14.52
C ASN A 140 10.67 -13.54 14.75
N PRO A 141 10.68 -13.99 16.02
CA PRO A 141 11.06 -15.35 16.36
C PRO A 141 9.98 -16.38 16.03
N TYR A 142 10.41 -17.61 15.75
CA TYR A 142 9.56 -18.82 15.79
C TYR A 142 10.30 -20.00 16.46
N PRO A 143 9.58 -20.93 17.11
CA PRO A 143 10.21 -22.07 17.77
C PRO A 143 10.70 -23.07 16.73
N LEU A 144 11.97 -23.45 16.84
CA LEU A 144 12.51 -24.61 16.14
C LEU A 144 12.00 -25.91 16.79
N PRO A 145 12.07 -27.07 16.09
CA PRO A 145 11.59 -28.33 16.64
C PRO A 145 12.22 -28.65 18.00
N GLY A 146 11.38 -28.82 19.01
CA GLY A 146 11.79 -29.10 20.40
C GLY A 146 11.94 -27.87 21.30
N GLU A 147 11.76 -26.65 20.77
CA GLU A 147 11.68 -25.43 21.58
C GLU A 147 10.25 -25.19 22.07
N ASP A 148 10.11 -24.79 23.34
CA ASP A 148 8.86 -24.26 23.86
C ASP A 148 8.84 -22.73 23.66
N PRO A 149 7.94 -22.19 22.82
CA PRO A 149 7.92 -20.77 22.50
C PRO A 149 7.72 -19.88 23.73
N ALA A 150 7.03 -20.35 24.77
CA ALA A 150 6.76 -19.57 25.98
C ALA A 150 8.02 -19.37 26.83
N THR A 151 8.96 -20.31 26.80
CA THR A 151 10.20 -20.27 27.59
C THR A 151 11.44 -19.92 26.76
N ALA A 152 11.38 -20.09 25.45
CA ALA A 152 12.44 -19.75 24.50
C ALA A 152 12.33 -18.33 23.93
N ASN A 153 11.54 -17.44 24.54
CA ASN A 153 11.29 -16.07 24.04
C ASN A 153 10.78 -16.05 22.59
N GLY A 154 9.90 -16.99 22.24
CA GLY A 154 9.39 -17.17 20.88
C GLY A 154 10.22 -18.13 20.03
N GLY A 155 11.41 -18.54 20.45
CA GLY A 155 12.27 -19.48 19.73
C GLY A 155 13.48 -18.86 19.07
N SER A 156 14.33 -19.71 18.48
CA SER A 156 15.60 -19.31 17.86
C SER A 156 15.55 -19.18 16.34
N GLY A 157 14.45 -19.56 15.69
CA GLY A 157 14.23 -19.33 14.26
C GLY A 157 13.80 -17.89 13.96
N GLN A 158 13.97 -17.43 12.72
CA GLN A 158 13.57 -16.09 12.28
C GLN A 158 12.53 -16.14 11.15
N LEU A 159 11.35 -15.58 11.40
CA LEU A 159 10.30 -15.41 10.39
C LEU A 159 10.62 -14.22 9.46
N PRO A 160 10.27 -14.32 8.17
CA PRO A 160 10.33 -13.18 7.27
C PRO A 160 9.24 -12.15 7.58
N LEU A 161 9.41 -10.95 7.04
CA LEU A 161 8.43 -9.89 7.06
C LEU A 161 7.12 -10.38 6.42
N GLY A 162 6.00 -10.12 7.10
CA GLY A 162 4.67 -10.57 6.68
C GLY A 162 4.20 -11.85 7.38
N LEU A 163 5.10 -12.65 7.94
CA LEU A 163 4.73 -13.73 8.87
C LEU A 163 5.00 -13.30 10.30
N ILE A 164 4.24 -13.84 11.24
CA ILE A 164 4.43 -13.53 12.66
C ILE A 164 3.99 -14.68 13.55
N GLN A 165 4.68 -14.86 14.67
CA GLN A 165 4.23 -15.80 15.68
C GLN A 165 3.15 -15.15 16.56
N THR A 166 2.05 -15.86 16.78
CA THR A 166 0.95 -15.42 17.63
C THR A 166 1.28 -15.50 19.11
N ARG A 167 0.44 -14.84 19.90
CA ARG A 167 0.50 -14.83 21.35
C ARG A 167 -0.85 -15.24 21.91
N ASN A 168 -0.83 -15.96 23.01
CA ASN A 168 -2.04 -16.26 23.76
C ASN A 168 -2.55 -15.02 24.52
N ALA A 169 -3.70 -15.14 25.18
CA ALA A 169 -4.32 -14.05 25.94
C ALA A 169 -3.46 -13.49 27.10
N SER A 170 -2.42 -14.21 27.55
CA SER A 170 -1.46 -13.73 28.55
C SER A 170 -0.24 -13.02 27.94
N GLY A 171 -0.20 -12.86 26.61
CA GLY A 171 0.89 -12.22 25.88
C GLY A 171 2.11 -13.12 25.62
N GLN A 172 2.06 -14.39 26.04
CA GLN A 172 3.12 -15.36 25.78
C GLN A 172 3.02 -15.91 24.36
N TYR A 173 4.16 -16.13 23.71
CA TYR A 173 4.22 -16.82 22.42
C TYR A 173 3.62 -18.23 22.54
N ASP A 174 2.80 -18.61 21.57
CA ASP A 174 2.04 -19.87 21.59
C ASP A 174 2.42 -20.83 20.44
N GLY A 175 3.39 -20.46 19.61
CA GLY A 175 3.84 -21.29 18.49
C GLY A 175 2.89 -21.29 17.29
N GLY A 176 1.78 -20.55 17.32
CA GLY A 176 0.97 -20.31 16.13
C GLY A 176 1.66 -19.33 15.19
N ILE A 177 1.52 -19.52 13.88
CA ILE A 177 2.07 -18.63 12.87
C ILE A 177 0.91 -18.02 12.08
N GLY A 178 0.83 -16.71 12.15
CA GLY A 178 -0.11 -15.88 11.40
C GLY A 178 0.57 -15.12 10.27
N PHE A 179 -0.25 -14.42 9.48
CA PHE A 179 0.22 -13.42 8.55
C PHE A 179 -0.17 -12.01 8.99
N THR A 180 0.55 -11.02 8.47
CA THR A 180 0.27 -9.60 8.66
C THR A 180 0.11 -8.90 7.32
N CYS A 181 -0.36 -7.64 7.37
CA CYS A 181 -0.46 -6.76 6.21
C CYS A 181 0.88 -6.63 5.43
N LEU A 182 1.99 -6.94 6.10
CA LEU A 182 3.35 -6.80 5.56
C LEU A 182 3.72 -7.89 4.56
N LEU A 183 2.89 -8.93 4.37
CA LEU A 183 3.03 -9.85 3.23
C LEU A 183 3.01 -9.07 1.90
N CYS A 184 2.11 -8.09 1.81
CA CYS A 184 1.83 -7.34 0.59
C CYS A 184 2.37 -5.90 0.66
N HIS A 185 2.32 -5.27 1.83
CA HIS A 185 2.66 -3.84 2.01
C HIS A 185 4.07 -3.58 2.54
N ALA A 186 4.94 -4.58 2.51
CA ALA A 186 6.35 -4.41 2.80
C ALA A 186 7.22 -5.15 1.80
N GLY A 187 8.26 -4.48 1.33
CA GLY A 187 9.15 -4.98 0.29
C GLY A 187 10.61 -4.73 0.66
N ARG A 188 11.51 -4.94 -0.29
CA ARG A 188 12.95 -4.70 -0.13
C ARG A 188 13.54 -4.05 -1.35
N ILE A 189 14.41 -3.07 -1.12
CA ILE A 189 15.18 -2.38 -2.17
C ILE A 189 16.61 -2.20 -1.68
N GLY A 190 17.56 -2.79 -2.39
CA GLY A 190 18.95 -2.82 -1.97
C GLY A 190 19.13 -3.46 -0.59
N ASP A 191 20.24 -3.06 0.03
CA ASP A 191 20.62 -3.46 1.37
C ASP A 191 20.72 -2.23 2.26
N ALA A 192 20.25 -2.37 3.51
CA ALA A 192 20.44 -1.36 4.53
C ALA A 192 21.93 -1.28 4.89
N THR A 193 22.46 -0.06 4.93
CA THR A 193 23.83 0.25 5.39
C THR A 193 23.77 1.42 6.37
N PRO A 194 24.79 1.67 7.20
CA PRO A 194 24.84 2.87 8.04
C PRO A 194 24.65 4.17 7.25
N GLU A 195 25.11 4.23 5.99
CA GLU A 195 24.98 5.39 5.10
C GLU A 195 23.65 5.46 4.36
N ARG A 196 22.94 4.33 4.23
CA ARG A 196 21.61 4.16 3.61
C ARG A 196 20.69 3.33 4.51
N PRO A 197 20.32 3.83 5.71
CA PRO A 197 19.43 3.11 6.62
C PRO A 197 17.98 3.06 6.09
N ASP A 198 17.69 3.83 5.04
CA ASP A 198 16.41 3.88 4.33
C ASP A 198 16.26 2.78 3.26
N LEU A 199 17.28 1.95 3.03
CA LEU A 199 17.23 0.80 2.13
C LEU A 199 17.00 -0.52 2.90
N GLY A 200 16.97 -1.64 2.19
CA GLY A 200 16.68 -2.95 2.76
C GLY A 200 15.19 -3.24 2.86
N SER A 201 14.83 -4.23 3.70
CA SER A 201 13.44 -4.59 3.95
C SER A 201 12.73 -3.50 4.73
N ARG A 202 11.58 -3.04 4.25
CA ARG A 202 10.87 -1.94 4.90
C ARG A 202 9.37 -1.94 4.62
N ILE A 203 8.63 -1.42 5.59
CA ILE A 203 7.19 -1.21 5.50
C ILE A 203 6.91 -0.02 4.56
N GLY A 204 5.87 -0.17 3.74
CA GLY A 204 5.29 0.87 2.91
C GLY A 204 5.85 1.03 1.51
N ILE A 205 6.77 0.16 1.11
CA ILE A 205 6.97 -0.22 -0.29
C ILE A 205 6.24 -1.54 -0.54
N GLY A 206 5.52 -1.67 -1.67
CA GLY A 206 4.77 -2.88 -1.99
C GLY A 206 5.70 -4.09 -2.16
N ASN A 207 5.24 -5.28 -1.76
CA ASN A 207 5.96 -6.52 -1.98
C ASN A 207 5.82 -6.98 -3.43
N THR A 208 6.72 -6.51 -4.29
CA THR A 208 6.71 -6.81 -5.73
C THR A 208 7.34 -8.17 -6.08
N THR A 209 7.55 -9.04 -5.08
CA THR A 209 8.14 -10.38 -5.27
C THR A 209 7.28 -11.52 -4.71
N PHE A 210 6.27 -11.23 -3.90
CA PHE A 210 5.46 -12.23 -3.21
C PHE A 210 4.65 -13.11 -4.17
N ASP A 211 4.58 -14.40 -3.84
CA ASP A 211 3.82 -15.41 -4.57
C ASP A 211 2.83 -16.11 -3.63
N ILE A 212 1.63 -15.57 -3.52
CA ILE A 212 0.62 -16.04 -2.56
C ILE A 212 0.02 -17.40 -2.95
N ASP A 213 -0.17 -17.69 -4.25
CA ASP A 213 -0.66 -18.98 -4.72
C ASP A 213 0.35 -20.09 -4.40
N VAL A 214 1.64 -19.89 -4.67
CA VAL A 214 2.68 -20.87 -4.33
C VAL A 214 2.78 -21.06 -2.81
N PHE A 215 2.71 -19.97 -2.05
CA PHE A 215 2.73 -20.03 -0.59
C PHE A 215 1.54 -20.81 -0.03
N SER A 216 0.33 -20.50 -0.47
CA SER A 216 -0.92 -21.15 -0.03
C SER A 216 -0.98 -22.62 -0.43
N TYR A 217 -0.48 -22.96 -1.63
CA TYR A 217 -0.42 -24.33 -2.12
C TYR A 217 0.53 -25.20 -1.30
N ASP A 218 1.74 -24.70 -1.03
CA ASP A 218 2.73 -25.45 -0.23
C ASP A 218 2.31 -25.54 1.24
N LEU A 219 1.65 -24.51 1.77
CA LEU A 219 1.05 -24.54 3.10
C LEU A 219 0.01 -25.66 3.24
N GLY A 220 -0.91 -25.77 2.27
CA GLY A 220 -1.91 -26.85 2.27
C GLY A 220 -1.29 -28.25 2.17
N LYS A 221 -0.20 -28.39 1.39
CA LYS A 221 0.57 -29.65 1.31
C LYS A 221 1.27 -30.03 2.61
N ALA A 222 1.72 -29.04 3.38
CA ALA A 222 2.43 -29.26 4.64
C ALA A 222 1.49 -29.63 5.80
N GLY A 223 0.16 -29.61 5.59
CA GLY A 223 -0.84 -29.90 6.63
C GLY A 223 -1.39 -28.66 7.32
N GLY A 224 -1.03 -27.45 6.85
CA GLY A 224 -1.65 -26.20 7.28
C GLY A 224 -3.06 -26.03 6.71
N VAL A 225 -3.76 -24.99 7.15
CA VAL A 225 -5.06 -24.63 6.58
C VAL A 225 -4.78 -23.92 5.25
N PRO A 226 -5.11 -24.51 4.07
CA PRO A 226 -4.98 -23.78 2.82
C PRO A 226 -5.94 -22.59 2.87
N ILE A 227 -5.55 -21.44 2.31
CA ILE A 227 -6.49 -20.33 2.09
C ILE A 227 -7.42 -20.78 0.96
N PRO A 228 -8.65 -21.26 1.23
CA PRO A 228 -9.44 -21.95 0.23
C PRO A 228 -10.35 -20.94 -0.44
N LEU A 229 -9.83 -20.27 -1.48
CA LEU A 229 -10.64 -19.36 -2.30
C LEU A 229 -11.01 -20.01 -3.64
N PRO A 230 -12.23 -19.76 -4.16
CA PRO A 230 -12.70 -20.35 -5.41
C PRO A 230 -12.07 -19.72 -6.67
N TYR A 231 -11.01 -18.93 -6.53
CA TYR A 231 -10.30 -18.21 -7.58
C TYR A 231 -8.80 -18.14 -7.28
N PRO A 232 -7.94 -17.94 -8.31
CA PRO A 232 -6.51 -17.68 -8.11
C PRO A 232 -6.27 -16.38 -7.33
N HIS A 233 -5.32 -16.38 -6.39
CA HIS A 233 -4.94 -15.19 -5.64
C HIS A 233 -3.96 -14.30 -6.41
N ASN A 234 -3.18 -14.89 -7.32
CA ASN A 234 -2.28 -14.17 -8.22
C ASN A 234 -1.96 -15.00 -9.47
N GLN A 235 -1.78 -14.35 -10.61
CA GLN A 235 -1.28 -14.97 -11.85
C GLN A 235 0.26 -14.98 -11.89
N GLY A 236 0.91 -14.21 -11.03
CA GLY A 236 2.37 -14.10 -10.95
C GLY A 236 2.83 -13.36 -9.70
N ARG A 237 4.14 -13.15 -9.59
CA ARG A 237 4.73 -12.51 -8.41
C ARG A 237 4.49 -11.01 -8.35
N GLY A 238 4.26 -10.52 -7.14
CA GLY A 238 4.23 -9.08 -6.84
C GLY A 238 2.90 -8.39 -7.05
N THR A 239 1.88 -9.11 -7.52
CA THR A 239 0.52 -8.62 -7.69
C THR A 239 -0.44 -9.61 -7.07
N ILE A 240 -1.56 -9.14 -6.53
CA ILE A 240 -2.51 -9.96 -5.76
C ILE A 240 -3.93 -9.54 -6.11
N ASN A 241 -4.84 -10.49 -6.26
CA ASN A 241 -6.28 -10.28 -6.40
C ASN A 241 -6.94 -9.97 -5.03
N ALA A 242 -6.38 -8.97 -4.34
CA ALA A 242 -6.76 -8.63 -2.97
C ALA A 242 -8.22 -8.16 -2.83
N VAL A 243 -8.80 -7.63 -3.92
CA VAL A 243 -10.22 -7.20 -3.94
C VAL A 243 -11.13 -8.42 -3.87
N SER A 244 -10.91 -9.45 -4.69
CA SER A 244 -11.68 -10.68 -4.56
C SER A 244 -11.45 -11.34 -3.21
N ASP A 245 -10.20 -11.43 -2.72
CA ASP A 245 -9.90 -11.99 -1.39
C ASP A 245 -10.80 -11.35 -0.31
N PHE A 246 -10.86 -10.03 -0.31
CA PHE A 246 -11.68 -9.27 0.61
C PHE A 246 -13.19 -9.46 0.39
N GLU A 247 -13.69 -9.45 -0.86
CA GLU A 247 -15.10 -9.72 -1.16
C GLU A 247 -15.57 -11.06 -0.59
N PHE A 248 -14.74 -12.10 -0.71
CA PHE A 248 -15.03 -13.40 -0.14
C PHE A 248 -15.07 -13.38 1.39
N LEU A 249 -14.09 -12.73 2.03
CA LEU A 249 -14.08 -12.56 3.49
C LEU A 249 -15.35 -11.86 3.99
N MET A 250 -15.85 -10.90 3.21
CA MET A 250 -17.09 -10.21 3.51
C MET A 250 -18.34 -11.06 3.20
N ALA A 251 -18.29 -11.96 2.22
CA ALA A 251 -19.40 -12.85 1.87
C ALA A 251 -19.80 -13.80 2.99
N VAL A 252 -18.83 -14.15 3.85
CA VAL A 252 -19.02 -15.05 5.00
C VAL A 252 -19.28 -14.30 6.31
N ARG A 253 -19.53 -12.98 6.26
CA ARG A 253 -19.73 -12.12 7.43
C ARG A 253 -21.07 -11.39 7.44
N ASP A 254 -21.63 -11.21 8.63
CA ASP A 254 -22.66 -10.21 8.83
C ASP A 254 -22.04 -8.80 8.72
N PHE A 255 -22.72 -7.86 8.07
CA PHE A 255 -22.12 -6.55 7.79
C PHE A 255 -22.18 -5.60 8.98
N ASP A 256 -23.17 -5.78 9.87
CA ASP A 256 -23.37 -4.94 11.03
C ASP A 256 -22.60 -5.51 12.22
N THR A 257 -22.72 -6.82 12.44
CA THR A 257 -22.08 -7.46 13.60
C THR A 257 -20.63 -7.86 13.33
N LEU A 258 -20.26 -8.13 12.08
CA LEU A 258 -19.01 -8.81 11.66
C LEU A 258 -18.87 -10.25 12.14
N ASP A 259 -19.92 -10.85 12.68
CA ASP A 259 -19.88 -12.26 13.02
C ASP A 259 -19.93 -13.12 11.76
N SER A 260 -19.42 -14.35 11.84
CA SER A 260 -19.58 -15.29 10.74
C SER A 260 -21.05 -15.58 10.50
N THR A 261 -21.47 -15.60 9.25
CA THR A 261 -22.78 -16.07 8.83
C THR A 261 -22.66 -17.47 8.22
N PRO A 262 -23.57 -18.41 8.53
CA PRO A 262 -23.63 -19.71 7.86
C PRO A 262 -24.10 -19.60 6.41
N PHE A 263 -24.62 -18.44 6.00
CA PHE A 263 -25.02 -18.14 4.63
C PHE A 263 -23.91 -17.37 3.94
N VAL A 264 -23.33 -17.94 2.88
CA VAL A 264 -22.54 -17.18 1.91
C VAL A 264 -23.51 -16.19 1.27
N LYS A 265 -23.36 -14.91 1.58
CA LYS A 265 -24.06 -13.85 0.87
C LYS A 265 -23.60 -13.94 -0.58
N VAL A 266 -24.51 -14.33 -1.48
CA VAL A 266 -24.19 -14.47 -2.90
C VAL A 266 -23.87 -13.07 -3.41
N PHE A 267 -22.59 -12.75 -3.53
CA PHE A 267 -22.17 -11.67 -4.40
C PHE A 267 -22.55 -12.10 -5.83
N PRO A 268 -23.29 -11.28 -6.58
CA PRO A 268 -23.60 -11.61 -7.96
C PRO A 268 -22.29 -11.87 -8.69
N ALA A 269 -22.25 -12.95 -9.48
CA ALA A 269 -21.08 -13.37 -10.22
C ALA A 269 -20.60 -12.26 -11.17
N HIS A 270 -19.70 -11.39 -10.70
CA HIS A 270 -18.98 -10.44 -11.53
C HIS A 270 -17.61 -11.01 -11.88
N ALA A 271 -17.02 -10.50 -12.97
CA ALA A 271 -15.68 -10.91 -13.38
C ALA A 271 -14.67 -10.54 -12.29
N SER A 272 -13.60 -11.33 -12.16
CA SER A 272 -12.48 -11.01 -11.27
C SER A 272 -11.91 -9.62 -11.63
N PRO A 273 -11.63 -8.75 -10.64
CA PRO A 273 -10.99 -7.46 -10.84
C PRO A 273 -9.52 -7.59 -11.27
N GLY A 274 -8.98 -8.82 -11.30
CA GLY A 274 -7.60 -9.11 -11.64
C GLY A 274 -6.60 -8.73 -10.55
N ASP A 275 -5.34 -9.11 -10.78
CA ASP A 275 -4.27 -8.84 -9.84
C ASP A 275 -3.92 -7.35 -9.78
N GLN A 276 -3.64 -6.86 -8.58
CA GLN A 276 -3.21 -5.50 -8.33
C GLN A 276 -1.85 -5.47 -7.62
N ASP A 277 -1.02 -4.52 -8.02
CA ASP A 277 0.21 -4.16 -7.29
C ASP A 277 -0.18 -3.48 -5.97
N PRO A 278 0.40 -3.86 -4.81
CA PRO A 278 0.10 -3.21 -3.55
C PRO A 278 0.46 -1.71 -3.58
N PRO A 279 -0.50 -0.78 -3.34
CA PRO A 279 -0.18 0.64 -3.29
C PRO A 279 0.90 0.94 -2.24
N ALA A 280 1.85 1.80 -2.60
CA ALA A 280 2.90 2.23 -1.68
C ALA A 280 2.30 3.06 -0.52
N TRP A 281 2.34 2.52 0.69
CA TRP A 281 1.79 3.18 1.88
C TRP A 281 2.49 4.49 2.23
N HIS A 282 3.75 4.68 1.83
CA HIS A 282 4.42 5.97 2.01
C HIS A 282 3.73 7.14 1.26
N ASN A 283 2.77 6.85 0.38
CA ASN A 283 1.96 7.86 -0.30
C ASN A 283 0.61 8.12 0.39
N THR A 284 0.20 7.35 1.41
CA THR A 284 -1.13 7.47 2.03
C THR A 284 -1.35 8.84 2.67
N GLY A 285 -0.33 9.41 3.31
CA GLY A 285 -0.36 10.78 3.87
C GLY A 285 -0.50 11.89 2.82
N SER A 286 -0.43 11.55 1.52
CA SER A 286 -0.59 12.48 0.38
C SER A 286 -1.87 12.25 -0.41
N ARG A 287 -2.70 11.27 -0.02
CA ARG A 287 -3.86 10.83 -0.80
C ARG A 287 -5.15 11.00 0.00
N PRO A 288 -6.12 11.79 -0.49
CA PRO A 288 -7.42 11.92 0.19
C PRO A 288 -8.27 10.64 0.16
N ARG A 289 -7.97 9.72 -0.77
CA ARG A 289 -8.68 8.46 -0.97
C ARG A 289 -7.70 7.28 -1.10
N VAL A 290 -8.12 6.11 -0.61
CA VAL A 290 -7.40 4.84 -0.71
C VAL A 290 -7.95 3.95 -1.84
N TYR A 291 -7.28 2.82 -2.09
CA TYR A 291 -7.50 1.89 -3.23
C TYR A 291 -7.13 2.48 -4.60
N MET A 292 -7.16 1.63 -5.64
CA MET A 292 -6.80 2.00 -7.01
C MET A 292 -7.86 2.88 -7.70
N ASP A 293 -9.11 2.77 -7.27
CA ASP A 293 -10.25 3.55 -7.77
C ASP A 293 -10.49 4.85 -6.97
N GLY A 294 -9.93 4.96 -5.77
CA GLY A 294 -10.20 6.08 -4.88
C GLY A 294 -11.58 6.00 -4.21
N GLY A 295 -12.16 4.80 -4.06
CA GLY A 295 -13.54 4.62 -3.59
C GLY A 295 -13.79 4.99 -2.12
N VAL A 296 -12.76 5.01 -1.26
CA VAL A 296 -12.92 5.27 0.18
C VAL A 296 -12.02 6.41 0.64
N SER A 297 -12.52 7.27 1.54
CA SER A 297 -11.72 8.28 2.23
C SER A 297 -10.53 7.63 2.92
N ALA A 298 -9.36 8.24 2.80
CA ALA A 298 -8.18 7.81 3.57
C ALA A 298 -8.39 7.98 5.08
N ASP A 299 -9.44 8.70 5.49
CA ASP A 299 -9.86 8.83 6.87
C ASP A 299 -10.66 7.64 7.44
N ASN A 300 -11.04 6.67 6.59
CA ASN A 300 -11.81 5.53 7.03
C ASN A 300 -10.90 4.41 7.55
N THR A 301 -11.08 4.03 8.81
CA THR A 301 -10.26 3.01 9.46
C THR A 301 -10.69 1.58 9.20
N ARG A 302 -12.00 1.36 8.99
CA ARG A 302 -12.52 0.03 8.60
C ARG A 302 -12.03 -0.42 7.22
N ALA A 303 -11.67 0.52 6.35
CA ALA A 303 -11.03 0.25 5.06
C ALA A 303 -9.66 -0.44 5.22
N LEU A 304 -8.96 -0.20 6.33
CA LEU A 304 -7.69 -0.88 6.65
C LEU A 304 -7.90 -2.24 7.33
N MET A 305 -9.07 -2.49 7.92
CA MET A 305 -9.39 -3.69 8.69
C MET A 305 -9.86 -4.88 7.85
N GLN A 306 -9.93 -4.74 6.52
CA GLN A 306 -10.50 -5.74 5.61
C GLN A 306 -9.98 -7.17 5.88
N PHE A 307 -8.66 -7.35 5.94
CA PHE A 307 -8.04 -8.65 6.17
C PHE A 307 -8.11 -9.14 7.63
N LEU A 308 -8.45 -8.29 8.60
CA LEU A 308 -8.75 -8.73 9.98
C LEU A 308 -9.98 -9.65 10.02
N THR A 309 -10.90 -9.48 9.07
CA THR A 309 -12.11 -10.31 8.95
C THR A 309 -11.83 -11.77 8.54
N ALA A 310 -10.60 -12.06 8.11
CA ALA A 310 -10.11 -13.41 7.84
C ALA A 310 -9.94 -14.28 9.08
N SER A 311 -10.10 -13.74 10.28
CA SER A 311 -9.97 -14.51 11.52
C SER A 311 -11.15 -15.50 11.66
N ILE A 312 -10.92 -16.82 11.55
CA ILE A 312 -11.98 -17.82 11.26
C ILE A 312 -12.54 -18.63 12.46
N THR A 313 -12.14 -18.39 13.70
CA THR A 313 -12.62 -19.19 14.86
C THR A 313 -13.94 -18.66 15.44
N THR A 314 -15.08 -19.19 14.99
CA THR A 314 -16.39 -18.59 15.30
C THR A 314 -17.40 -19.46 16.05
N SER A 315 -17.19 -20.78 16.18
CA SER A 315 -18.18 -21.66 16.83
C SER A 315 -18.29 -21.50 18.35
N THR A 316 -17.38 -20.76 18.96
CA THR A 316 -17.36 -20.52 20.41
C THR A 316 -17.58 -19.06 20.78
N CYS A 317 -17.82 -18.14 19.83
CA CYS A 317 -17.92 -16.72 20.20
C CYS A 317 -19.24 -16.34 20.89
N SER A 318 -19.11 -15.51 21.92
CA SER A 318 -20.11 -14.73 22.61
C SER A 318 -19.50 -13.39 23.03
N ASP A 319 -20.31 -12.39 23.41
CA ASP A 319 -19.81 -11.13 23.96
C ASP A 319 -18.84 -11.35 25.14
N ALA A 320 -19.03 -12.43 25.92
CA ALA A 320 -18.24 -12.74 27.11
C ALA A 320 -16.81 -13.25 26.82
N ASN A 321 -16.53 -13.72 25.59
CA ASN A 321 -15.21 -14.24 25.21
C ASN A 321 -14.68 -13.65 23.91
N ALA A 322 -15.32 -12.58 23.39
CA ALA A 322 -14.95 -11.90 22.16
C ALA A 322 -13.45 -11.55 22.12
N GLU A 323 -12.91 -10.95 23.19
CA GLU A 323 -11.49 -10.57 23.31
C GLU A 323 -10.49 -11.74 23.19
N SER A 324 -10.95 -12.95 23.48
CA SER A 324 -10.12 -14.18 23.46
C SER A 324 -10.50 -15.14 22.34
N THR A 325 -11.44 -14.76 21.47
CA THR A 325 -11.97 -15.61 20.39
C THR A 325 -11.72 -14.93 19.04
N PRO A 326 -10.56 -15.18 18.39
CA PRO A 326 -10.24 -14.62 17.08
C PRO A 326 -11.34 -14.94 16.07
N GLY A 327 -11.88 -13.92 15.40
CA GLY A 327 -12.97 -14.08 14.43
C GLY A 327 -14.35 -13.72 14.94
N CYS A 328 -14.44 -13.24 16.19
CA CYS A 328 -15.65 -12.63 16.71
C CYS A 328 -15.86 -11.22 16.15
N GLY A 329 -17.06 -10.90 15.68
CA GLY A 329 -17.36 -9.61 15.10
C GLY A 329 -17.21 -8.44 16.09
N VAL A 330 -17.57 -8.65 17.36
CA VAL A 330 -17.35 -7.68 18.44
C VAL A 330 -15.86 -7.38 18.65
N TRP A 331 -15.01 -8.42 18.63
CA TRP A 331 -13.57 -8.25 18.76
C TRP A 331 -12.96 -7.55 17.55
N ILE A 332 -13.37 -7.94 16.32
CA ILE A 332 -12.94 -7.26 15.10
C ILE A 332 -13.27 -5.76 15.19
N LYS A 333 -14.47 -5.40 15.62
CA LYS A 333 -14.87 -4.00 15.82
C LYS A 333 -14.07 -3.28 16.92
N SER A 334 -13.69 -3.97 18.00
CA SER A 334 -12.89 -3.33 19.06
C SER A 334 -11.48 -2.97 18.60
N GLN A 335 -10.97 -3.59 17.53
CA GLN A 335 -9.67 -3.26 16.96
C GLN A 335 -9.65 -1.91 16.21
N GLU A 336 -10.78 -1.23 16.01
CA GLU A 336 -10.81 0.07 15.32
C GLU A 336 -9.85 1.10 15.93
N ARG A 337 -9.72 1.11 17.27
CA ARG A 337 -8.76 1.97 17.95
C ARG A 337 -7.32 1.64 17.58
N ASP A 338 -6.97 0.36 17.57
CA ASP A 338 -5.64 -0.11 17.19
C ASP A 338 -5.36 0.20 15.71
N PHE A 339 -6.39 0.12 14.87
CA PHE A 339 -6.27 0.46 13.46
C PHE A 339 -6.16 1.98 13.19
N GLU A 340 -6.62 2.86 14.08
CA GLU A 340 -6.24 4.29 14.00
C GLU A 340 -4.77 4.52 14.27
N ASP A 341 -4.20 3.83 15.26
CA ASP A 341 -2.78 3.91 15.55
C ASP A 341 -1.98 3.37 14.35
N ILE A 342 -2.39 2.22 13.77
CA ILE A 342 -1.81 1.67 12.55
C ILE A 342 -1.94 2.65 11.38
N ARG A 343 -3.11 3.27 11.19
CA ARG A 343 -3.34 4.29 10.16
C ARG A 343 -2.40 5.47 10.33
N THR A 344 -2.28 5.99 11.56
CA THR A 344 -1.37 7.08 11.91
C THR A 344 0.08 6.73 11.58
N PHE A 345 0.50 5.49 11.87
CA PHE A 345 1.81 5.00 11.47
C PHE A 345 1.97 4.92 9.94
N ILE A 346 1.03 4.30 9.23
CA ILE A 346 1.02 4.17 7.76
C ILE A 346 1.16 5.53 7.09
N GLU A 347 0.43 6.54 7.57
CA GLU A 347 0.45 7.90 7.04
C GLU A 347 1.75 8.65 7.35
N SER A 348 2.51 8.19 8.36
CA SER A 348 3.82 8.74 8.73
C SER A 348 4.99 8.16 7.91
N ILE A 349 4.78 7.08 7.14
CA ILE A 349 5.87 6.41 6.42
C ILE A 349 6.41 7.32 5.31
N GLU A 350 7.73 7.51 5.31
CA GLU A 350 8.44 8.26 4.27
C GLU A 350 9.02 7.31 3.21
N PRO A 351 9.06 7.70 1.92
CA PRO A 351 9.74 6.91 0.89
C PRO A 351 11.26 6.88 1.09
N PRO A 352 11.98 5.88 0.55
CA PRO A 352 13.44 5.91 0.52
C PRO A 352 13.95 7.08 -0.34
N ALA A 353 15.07 7.66 0.06
CA ALA A 353 15.69 8.75 -0.68
C ALA A 353 16.23 8.24 -2.02
N PHE A 354 16.15 9.07 -3.06
CA PHE A 354 16.69 8.71 -4.37
C PHE A 354 18.20 8.39 -4.28
N PRO A 355 18.70 7.38 -5.01
CA PRO A 355 20.12 7.05 -5.02
C PRO A 355 21.03 8.25 -5.36
N ARG A 356 22.07 8.43 -4.54
CA ARG A 356 23.07 9.50 -4.63
C ARG A 356 24.24 9.06 -5.50
N SER A 357 25.02 10.02 -6.00
CA SER A 357 26.26 9.73 -6.74
C SER A 357 27.31 8.99 -5.91
N SER A 358 27.23 9.05 -4.57
CA SER A 358 28.10 8.35 -3.64
C SER A 358 27.67 6.90 -3.37
N ASP A 359 26.50 6.48 -3.84
CA ASP A 359 25.99 5.14 -3.54
C ASP A 359 26.72 4.11 -4.41
N PRO A 360 27.40 3.10 -3.82
CA PRO A 360 28.38 2.23 -4.50
C PRO A 360 27.84 1.46 -5.73
N ALA A 361 26.53 1.30 -5.83
CA ALA A 361 25.84 0.55 -6.86
C ALA A 361 24.79 1.37 -7.63
N SER A 362 24.75 2.70 -7.49
CA SER A 362 23.78 3.54 -8.20
C SER A 362 24.21 3.73 -9.67
N PRO A 363 23.51 3.14 -10.66
CA PRO A 363 23.94 3.23 -12.05
C PRO A 363 23.58 4.57 -12.70
N GLN A 364 22.71 5.39 -12.09
CA GLN A 364 22.11 6.57 -12.73
C GLN A 364 21.84 7.70 -11.73
N TYR A 365 22.88 8.45 -11.36
CA TYR A 365 22.71 9.74 -10.71
C TYR A 365 22.19 10.78 -11.72
N VAL A 366 21.27 11.64 -11.28
CA VAL A 366 20.77 12.79 -12.05
C VAL A 366 21.27 14.07 -11.40
N GLY A 367 21.88 14.95 -12.20
CA GLY A 367 22.37 16.24 -11.73
C GLY A 367 21.25 17.24 -11.46
N ASP A 368 21.56 18.28 -10.67
CA ASP A 368 20.60 19.31 -10.27
C ASP A 368 19.95 20.04 -11.45
N ALA A 369 20.71 20.26 -12.52
CA ALA A 369 20.22 20.97 -13.72
C ALA A 369 19.17 20.13 -14.47
N GLU A 370 19.40 18.84 -14.63
CA GLU A 370 18.45 17.90 -15.22
C GLU A 370 17.20 17.77 -14.34
N ALA A 371 17.38 17.63 -13.02
CA ALA A 371 16.27 17.57 -12.06
C ALA A 371 15.38 18.83 -12.12
N ALA A 372 15.98 20.02 -12.07
CA ALA A 372 15.25 21.28 -12.21
C ALA A 372 14.50 21.38 -13.55
N ARG A 373 15.09 20.88 -14.63
CA ARG A 373 14.45 20.87 -15.94
C ARG A 373 13.22 19.96 -15.97
N GLY A 374 13.27 18.75 -15.42
CA GLY A 374 12.08 17.91 -15.39
C GLY A 374 11.05 18.33 -14.37
N GLU A 375 11.43 19.00 -13.28
CA GLU A 375 10.46 19.65 -12.39
C GLU A 375 9.63 20.68 -13.18
N GLN A 376 10.28 21.48 -14.02
CA GLN A 376 9.57 22.40 -14.92
C GLN A 376 8.67 21.66 -15.91
N LEU A 377 9.14 20.56 -16.52
CA LEU A 377 8.32 19.77 -17.43
C LEU A 377 7.11 19.14 -16.71
N PHE A 378 7.29 18.59 -15.51
CA PHE A 378 6.22 17.99 -14.72
C PHE A 378 5.05 18.95 -14.49
N HIS A 379 5.39 20.18 -14.12
CA HIS A 379 4.39 21.16 -13.79
C HIS A 379 3.84 21.85 -15.04
N CYS A 380 4.60 21.98 -16.14
CA CYS A 380 4.26 22.92 -17.20
C CYS A 380 4.11 22.34 -18.60
N LYS A 381 4.55 21.10 -18.85
CA LYS A 381 4.43 20.50 -20.18
C LYS A 381 3.00 20.04 -20.41
N ASN A 382 2.26 20.73 -21.29
CA ASN A 382 0.95 20.27 -21.73
C ASN A 382 1.09 19.05 -22.66
N LEU A 383 0.62 17.88 -22.21
CA LEU A 383 0.67 16.61 -22.92
C LEU A 383 -0.47 16.44 -23.95
N PHE A 384 -1.41 17.37 -24.00
CA PHE A 384 -2.54 17.42 -24.92
C PHE A 384 -2.44 18.56 -25.94
N GLY A 385 -1.37 19.35 -25.86
CA GLY A 385 -1.11 20.45 -26.77
C GLY A 385 -0.80 19.98 -28.20
N PRO A 386 -1.01 20.86 -29.21
CA PRO A 386 -0.83 20.52 -30.62
C PRO A 386 0.62 20.24 -31.01
N ASP A 387 1.59 20.73 -30.22
CA ASP A 387 3.02 20.47 -30.43
C ASP A 387 3.65 19.79 -29.19
N LEU A 388 3.75 18.47 -29.26
CA LEU A 388 4.42 17.67 -28.24
C LEU A 388 5.95 17.82 -28.27
N SER A 389 6.53 18.37 -29.34
CA SER A 389 7.97 18.60 -29.47
C SER A 389 8.45 19.91 -28.85
N ALA A 390 7.55 20.88 -28.68
CA ALA A 390 7.85 22.13 -27.98
C ALA A 390 8.02 21.88 -26.49
N ASP A 391 9.24 22.06 -26.02
CA ASP A 391 9.58 22.09 -24.61
C ASP A 391 8.77 23.16 -23.85
N ALA A 392 8.48 22.94 -22.56
CA ALA A 392 7.72 23.90 -21.75
C ALA A 392 8.51 25.22 -21.61
N ALA A 393 8.35 26.13 -22.57
CA ALA A 393 8.95 27.45 -22.52
C ALA A 393 8.25 28.25 -21.41
N SER A 394 8.96 28.46 -20.30
CA SER A 394 8.60 29.31 -19.16
C SER A 394 7.21 29.09 -18.52
N CYS A 395 6.61 27.90 -18.68
CA CYS A 395 5.22 27.68 -18.23
C CYS A 395 4.26 28.74 -18.77
N ALA A 396 4.47 29.16 -20.03
CA ALA A 396 3.69 30.23 -20.66
C ALA A 396 2.18 30.01 -20.49
N GLN A 397 1.44 31.12 -20.40
CA GLN A 397 -0.01 31.08 -20.26
C GLN A 397 -0.63 30.28 -21.41
N GLU A 398 -1.48 29.32 -21.06
CA GLU A 398 -2.15 28.45 -22.01
C GLU A 398 -3.03 29.24 -22.96
N THR A 399 -2.95 28.92 -24.25
CA THR A 399 -3.90 29.39 -25.26
C THR A 399 -5.32 28.89 -24.95
N PRO A 400 -6.38 29.57 -25.43
CA PRO A 400 -7.75 29.10 -25.28
C PRO A 400 -7.95 27.65 -25.76
N GLU A 401 -7.30 27.25 -26.85
CA GLU A 401 -7.34 25.89 -27.38
C GLU A 401 -6.64 24.88 -26.45
N GLN A 402 -5.52 25.27 -25.84
CA GLN A 402 -4.83 24.44 -24.84
C GLN A 402 -5.67 24.28 -23.56
N LYS A 403 -6.29 25.37 -23.07
CA LYS A 403 -7.23 25.32 -21.93
C LYS A 403 -8.45 24.45 -22.22
N ALA A 404 -8.97 24.49 -23.44
CA ALA A 404 -10.07 23.63 -23.86
C ALA A 404 -9.65 22.15 -23.94
N SER A 405 -8.45 21.86 -24.45
CA SER A 405 -7.90 20.49 -24.49
C SER A 405 -7.57 19.92 -23.11
N GLY A 406 -7.20 20.79 -22.15
CA GLY A 406 -6.95 20.46 -20.76
C GLY A 406 -8.17 20.63 -19.85
N ALA A 407 -9.36 20.97 -20.37
CA ALA A 407 -10.52 21.32 -19.55
C ALA A 407 -10.89 20.25 -18.50
N LEU A 408 -10.59 18.98 -18.78
CA LEU A 408 -10.79 17.87 -17.87
C LEU A 408 -9.64 17.68 -16.85
N PHE A 409 -8.43 18.16 -17.13
CA PHE A 409 -7.23 17.96 -16.31
C PHE A 409 -6.35 19.22 -16.27
N GLY A 410 -6.96 20.38 -16.02
CA GLY A 410 -6.24 21.66 -15.88
C GLY A 410 -5.33 21.99 -17.07
N ASN A 411 -4.03 22.13 -16.80
CA ASN A 411 -3.04 22.58 -17.80
C ASN A 411 -2.43 21.46 -18.65
N GLY A 412 -2.96 20.24 -18.53
CA GLY A 412 -2.50 19.06 -19.25
C GLY A 412 -1.12 18.54 -18.88
N SER A 413 -0.51 19.02 -17.79
CA SER A 413 0.77 18.51 -17.30
C SER A 413 0.60 17.30 -16.39
N CYS A 414 1.71 16.67 -16.00
CA CYS A 414 1.64 15.59 -15.04
C CYS A 414 1.08 16.06 -13.67
N SER A 415 1.40 17.29 -13.27
CA SER A 415 0.94 17.85 -11.98
C SER A 415 -0.57 18.06 -11.91
N SER A 416 -1.26 18.14 -13.06
CA SER A 416 -2.71 18.35 -13.05
C SER A 416 -3.51 17.09 -12.67
N CYS A 417 -2.87 15.92 -12.71
CA CYS A 417 -3.41 14.67 -12.18
C CYS A 417 -2.73 14.27 -10.86
N HIS A 418 -1.39 14.27 -10.84
CA HIS A 418 -0.63 13.70 -9.72
C HIS A 418 -0.38 14.67 -8.56
N GLY A 419 -0.76 15.95 -8.69
CA GLY A 419 -0.51 16.96 -7.67
C GLY A 419 0.74 17.80 -7.96
N VAL A 420 0.94 18.85 -7.17
CA VAL A 420 2.06 19.80 -7.30
C VAL A 420 3.08 19.48 -6.22
N TYR A 421 4.33 19.23 -6.58
CA TYR A 421 5.36 18.79 -5.61
C TYR A 421 6.39 19.86 -5.24
N SER A 422 6.35 21.02 -5.90
CA SER A 422 7.33 22.07 -5.65
C SER A 422 6.65 23.33 -5.13
N PRO A 423 7.18 23.93 -4.04
CA PRO A 423 6.70 25.20 -3.51
C PRO A 423 6.70 26.33 -4.55
N THR A 424 7.59 26.27 -5.55
CA THR A 424 7.62 27.24 -6.66
C THR A 424 6.30 27.30 -7.44
N TYR A 425 5.53 26.20 -7.44
CA TYR A 425 4.25 26.09 -8.14
C TYR A 425 3.05 26.08 -7.19
N ALA A 426 3.24 26.35 -5.89
CA ALA A 426 2.17 26.32 -4.88
C ALA A 426 1.01 27.28 -5.19
N SER A 427 1.25 28.36 -5.95
CA SER A 427 0.21 29.29 -6.42
C SER A 427 -0.83 28.66 -7.36
N ARG A 428 -0.61 27.41 -7.80
CA ARG A 428 -1.55 26.62 -8.59
C ARG A 428 -2.50 25.77 -7.74
N LEU A 429 -2.26 25.73 -6.45
CA LEU A 429 -3.09 25.01 -5.50
C LEU A 429 -4.08 25.98 -4.84
N PRO A 430 -5.25 25.49 -4.41
CA PRO A 430 -6.18 26.27 -3.59
C PRO A 430 -5.56 26.72 -2.27
N ASP A 431 -4.67 25.90 -1.71
CA ASP A 431 -3.90 26.21 -0.50
C ASP A 431 -2.45 25.72 -0.65
N PRO A 432 -1.42 26.53 -0.32
CA PRO A 432 -0.02 26.12 -0.40
C PRO A 432 0.35 24.90 0.44
N SER A 433 -0.39 24.59 1.51
CA SER A 433 -0.18 23.37 2.32
C SER A 433 -0.43 22.09 1.53
N MET A 434 -1.19 22.15 0.42
CA MET A 434 -1.49 20.99 -0.42
C MET A 434 -0.34 20.55 -1.33
N VAL A 435 0.85 21.16 -1.22
CA VAL A 435 2.03 20.69 -1.96
C VAL A 435 2.29 19.23 -1.61
N GLY A 436 2.24 18.37 -2.62
CA GLY A 436 2.40 16.93 -2.52
C GLY A 436 1.11 16.13 -2.45
N VAL A 437 -0.06 16.77 -2.32
CA VAL A 437 -1.35 16.07 -2.28
C VAL A 437 -1.80 15.67 -3.70
N ALA A 438 -2.17 14.40 -3.86
CA ALA A 438 -2.71 13.83 -5.10
C ALA A 438 -4.19 13.46 -4.93
N GLY A 439 -5.09 14.25 -5.51
CA GLY A 439 -6.55 14.12 -5.33
C GLY A 439 -7.36 14.03 -6.63
N ARG A 440 -6.82 13.37 -7.67
CA ARG A 440 -7.51 13.19 -8.95
C ARG A 440 -7.85 11.74 -9.22
N ILE A 441 -9.12 11.46 -9.52
CA ILE A 441 -9.55 10.25 -10.24
C ILE A 441 -9.53 10.57 -11.73
N VAL A 442 -8.79 9.77 -12.50
CA VAL A 442 -8.65 9.91 -13.95
C VAL A 442 -9.60 8.94 -14.64
N PRO A 443 -10.57 9.43 -15.44
CA PRO A 443 -11.52 8.61 -16.19
C PRO A 443 -10.88 7.47 -16.95
N ARG A 444 -11.52 6.29 -16.93
CA ARG A 444 -11.05 5.09 -17.65
C ARG A 444 -10.75 5.36 -19.11
N ASP A 445 -11.70 5.94 -19.83
CA ASP A 445 -11.56 6.15 -21.28
C ASP A 445 -10.45 7.13 -21.64
N PHE A 446 -9.97 7.89 -20.64
CA PHE A 446 -8.82 8.74 -20.76
C PHE A 446 -7.51 8.02 -20.41
N VAL A 447 -7.43 7.42 -19.21
CA VAL A 447 -6.21 6.77 -18.70
C VAL A 447 -5.87 5.50 -19.47
N ARG A 448 -6.88 4.74 -19.92
CA ARG A 448 -6.78 3.56 -20.80
C ARG A 448 -5.72 2.54 -20.35
N THR A 449 -5.58 2.36 -19.04
CA THR A 449 -4.92 1.18 -18.46
C THR A 449 -5.83 -0.03 -18.54
N ASP A 450 -5.34 -1.20 -18.12
CA ASP A 450 -6.16 -2.40 -18.02
C ASP A 450 -7.48 -2.09 -17.29
N PRO A 451 -8.65 -2.46 -17.85
CA PRO A 451 -9.93 -2.12 -17.27
C PRO A 451 -10.45 -3.15 -16.27
N GLY A 452 -9.78 -4.29 -16.03
CA GLY A 452 -10.31 -5.41 -15.23
C GLY A 452 -10.80 -4.99 -13.86
N ARG A 453 -9.98 -4.23 -13.12
CA ARG A 453 -10.37 -3.66 -11.81
C ARG A 453 -11.57 -2.71 -11.90
N PHE A 454 -11.69 -1.99 -13.00
CA PHE A 454 -12.76 -1.04 -13.19
C PHE A 454 -14.07 -1.70 -13.63
N ASP A 455 -13.99 -2.70 -14.53
CA ASP A 455 -15.16 -3.36 -15.10
C ASP A 455 -15.90 -4.15 -14.00
N GLU A 456 -15.20 -4.57 -12.94
CA GLU A 456 -15.79 -5.06 -11.68
C GLU A 456 -16.63 -3.97 -10.98
N ALA A 457 -16.02 -2.82 -10.65
CA ALA A 457 -16.70 -1.71 -9.97
C ALA A 457 -17.94 -1.17 -10.72
N LEU A 458 -18.05 -1.41 -12.03
CA LEU A 458 -19.22 -1.08 -12.85
C LEU A 458 -20.29 -2.17 -12.93
N ASN A 459 -19.90 -3.44 -12.77
CA ASN A 459 -20.80 -4.59 -12.91
C ASN A 459 -21.52 -4.89 -11.59
N ASP A 460 -20.98 -4.41 -10.48
CA ASP A 460 -21.76 -4.11 -9.30
C ASP A 460 -22.81 -3.06 -9.68
N TYR A 461 -24.07 -3.48 -9.78
CA TYR A 461 -25.21 -2.56 -9.76
C TYR A 461 -25.15 -1.77 -8.46
N VAL A 462 -24.47 -0.62 -8.47
CA VAL A 462 -24.43 0.35 -7.39
C VAL A 462 -25.83 0.99 -7.29
N THR A 463 -26.71 0.32 -6.56
CA THR A 463 -27.92 0.94 -6.02
C THR A 463 -27.62 1.36 -4.57
N GLU A 464 -28.37 2.33 -4.02
CA GLU A 464 -28.24 2.69 -2.60
C GLU A 464 -28.34 1.48 -1.66
N ASP A 465 -29.00 0.40 -2.08
CA ASP A 465 -29.22 -0.84 -1.34
C ASP A 465 -28.03 -1.84 -1.39
N THR A 466 -27.14 -1.74 -2.37
CA THR A 466 -25.93 -2.58 -2.56
C THR A 466 -24.63 -1.82 -2.32
N ASN A 467 -24.72 -0.52 -2.02
CA ASN A 467 -23.61 0.42 -1.94
C ASN A 467 -22.46 -0.10 -1.06
N GLY A 468 -21.26 -0.09 -1.64
CA GLY A 468 -20.08 -0.87 -1.27
C GLY A 468 -19.85 -1.07 0.22
N LEU A 469 -19.54 -2.32 0.56
CA LEU A 469 -19.05 -2.73 1.87
C LEU A 469 -19.90 -2.11 2.97
N LEU A 470 -21.12 -2.61 3.17
CA LEU A 470 -21.98 -2.24 4.29
C LEU A 470 -21.21 -2.18 5.63
N TYR A 471 -20.15 -2.98 5.78
CA TYR A 471 -19.20 -2.91 6.87
C TYR A 471 -18.49 -1.55 7.07
N THR A 472 -18.15 -0.82 6.02
CA THR A 472 -17.57 0.54 6.12
C THR A 472 -18.57 1.56 6.65
N ARG A 473 -19.89 1.30 6.52
CA ARG A 473 -20.98 2.14 6.99
C ARG A 473 -21.54 1.65 8.32
N ALA A 474 -20.81 1.85 9.42
CA ALA A 474 -21.54 2.05 10.68
C ALA A 474 -22.38 3.33 10.57
N GLN A 475 -23.53 3.39 11.25
CA GLN A 475 -24.34 4.62 11.32
C GLN A 475 -23.44 5.82 11.71
N GLY A 476 -23.27 6.76 10.78
CA GLY A 476 -22.46 7.98 10.99
C GLY A 476 -21.04 8.00 10.38
N ARG A 477 -20.55 6.91 9.76
CA ARG A 477 -19.20 6.88 9.15
C ARG A 477 -19.23 7.00 7.62
N CYS A 478 -18.12 7.47 7.01
CA CYS A 478 -17.99 7.47 5.55
C CYS A 478 -18.05 6.03 5.03
N GLY A 479 -18.98 5.73 4.13
CA GLY A 479 -18.96 4.47 3.40
C GLY A 479 -18.00 4.47 2.22
N TRP A 480 -17.98 3.35 1.50
CA TRP A 480 -17.57 3.37 0.10
C TRP A 480 -18.42 4.39 -0.66
N VAL A 481 -17.75 5.34 -1.28
CA VAL A 481 -18.31 6.26 -2.28
C VAL A 481 -17.66 5.85 -3.58
N GLY A 482 -17.90 4.63 -3.99
CA GLY A 482 -17.53 4.27 -5.34
C GLY A 482 -18.67 4.58 -6.29
N VAL A 483 -18.26 5.28 -7.33
CA VAL A 483 -18.58 4.92 -8.69
C VAL A 483 -20.05 4.57 -8.98
N TYR A 484 -20.99 5.51 -8.79
CA TYR A 484 -22.03 5.75 -9.81
C TYR A 484 -22.78 7.09 -9.67
N GLU A 485 -23.14 7.70 -10.80
CA GLU A 485 -24.54 8.06 -11.17
C GLU A 485 -24.58 9.05 -12.34
N GLN A 486 -25.39 8.74 -13.36
CA GLN A 486 -25.41 9.39 -14.69
C GLN A 486 -26.02 10.81 -14.71
N SER A 487 -26.56 11.30 -13.60
CA SER A 487 -27.31 12.57 -13.54
C SER A 487 -26.51 13.78 -13.02
N ILE A 488 -25.31 13.59 -12.44
CA ILE A 488 -24.58 14.64 -11.70
C ILE A 488 -23.04 14.71 -11.87
N GLY A 489 -22.43 14.03 -12.85
CA GLY A 489 -21.08 14.37 -13.33
C GLY A 489 -19.89 14.13 -12.38
N GLN A 490 -19.64 12.88 -11.97
CA GLN A 490 -18.35 12.44 -11.39
C GLN A 490 -17.71 11.27 -12.16
N PHE A 491 -16.40 11.06 -11.94
CA PHE A 491 -15.50 10.30 -12.81
C PHE A 491 -15.28 8.86 -12.33
N ILE A 492 -15.68 7.91 -13.16
CA ILE A 492 -15.38 6.48 -13.03
C ILE A 492 -13.96 6.25 -13.60
N GLY A 493 -13.01 5.77 -12.80
CA GLY A 493 -11.62 5.65 -13.26
C GLY A 493 -10.60 5.23 -12.19
N TYR A 494 -9.33 5.56 -12.41
CA TYR A 494 -8.23 5.23 -11.51
C TYR A 494 -7.73 6.46 -10.78
N ALA A 495 -7.50 6.36 -9.47
CA ALA A 495 -6.85 7.41 -8.70
C ALA A 495 -5.42 7.61 -9.21
N ALA A 496 -5.06 8.84 -9.58
CA ALA A 496 -3.68 9.19 -9.86
C ALA A 496 -2.91 9.15 -8.54
N PRO A 497 -1.94 8.22 -8.38
CA PRO A 497 -1.20 8.13 -7.12
C PRO A 497 -0.31 9.36 -6.93
N ALA A 498 -0.01 9.68 -5.67
CA ALA A 498 1.14 10.52 -5.38
C ALA A 498 2.43 9.81 -5.84
N LEU A 499 3.43 10.58 -6.25
CA LEU A 499 4.65 10.11 -6.90
C LEU A 499 5.89 10.26 -5.99
N HIS A 500 5.69 10.52 -4.70
CA HIS A 500 6.79 10.49 -3.74
C HIS A 500 7.38 9.08 -3.74
N GLY A 501 8.71 8.98 -3.78
CA GLY A 501 9.38 7.68 -3.85
C GLY A 501 9.17 6.88 -5.14
N LEU A 502 8.67 7.46 -6.23
CA LEU A 502 8.37 6.74 -7.49
C LEU A 502 9.54 5.88 -8.02
N TRP A 503 10.79 6.28 -7.76
CA TRP A 503 11.97 5.51 -8.14
C TRP A 503 12.02 4.10 -7.50
N SER A 504 11.36 3.94 -6.36
CA SER A 504 11.42 2.78 -5.48
C SER A 504 10.21 1.83 -5.65
N THR A 505 9.24 2.17 -6.48
CA THR A 505 7.96 1.45 -6.57
C THR A 505 7.76 0.76 -7.92
N ALA A 506 8.84 0.38 -8.60
CA ALA A 506 8.73 -0.43 -9.81
C ALA A 506 8.33 -1.88 -9.45
N PRO A 507 7.47 -2.53 -10.27
CA PRO A 507 6.90 -2.06 -11.53
C PRO A 507 5.69 -1.11 -11.35
N TYR A 508 5.27 -0.45 -12.43
CA TYR A 508 4.28 0.63 -12.42
C TYR A 508 2.92 0.20 -13.00
N LEU A 509 1.92 1.06 -12.72
CA LEU A 509 0.48 0.88 -12.94
C LEU A 509 -0.16 -0.02 -11.88
N HIS A 510 -1.50 0.03 -11.80
CA HIS A 510 -2.26 -0.67 -10.76
C HIS A 510 -2.07 -2.20 -10.76
N ASN A 511 -1.57 -2.78 -11.85
CA ASN A 511 -1.36 -4.21 -12.04
C ASN A 511 0.13 -4.57 -12.23
N GLY A 512 1.06 -3.66 -11.89
CA GLY A 512 2.49 -3.94 -11.96
C GLY A 512 3.02 -4.31 -13.36
N SER A 513 2.33 -3.93 -14.43
CA SER A 513 2.63 -4.41 -15.79
C SER A 513 3.82 -3.72 -16.46
N VAL A 514 4.23 -2.53 -15.98
CA VAL A 514 5.24 -1.70 -16.64
C VAL A 514 6.55 -1.67 -15.84
N PRO A 515 7.67 -2.23 -16.34
CA PRO A 515 8.83 -2.50 -15.49
C PRO A 515 9.67 -1.27 -15.10
N THR A 516 9.63 -0.18 -15.86
CA THR A 516 10.48 1.00 -15.60
C THR A 516 9.75 2.31 -15.92
N VAL A 517 10.18 3.43 -15.31
CA VAL A 517 9.65 4.77 -15.60
C VAL A 517 9.81 5.11 -17.08
N TYR A 518 10.91 4.67 -17.70
CA TYR A 518 11.13 4.82 -19.14
C TYR A 518 9.96 4.24 -19.95
N HIS A 519 9.56 3.00 -19.67
CA HIS A 519 8.45 2.33 -20.34
C HIS A 519 7.08 2.95 -19.97
N LEU A 520 6.94 3.53 -18.78
CA LEU A 520 5.73 4.27 -18.39
C LEU A 520 5.54 5.49 -19.31
N LEU A 521 6.61 6.27 -19.52
CA LEU A 521 6.63 7.47 -20.36
C LEU A 521 6.68 7.17 -21.87
N ARG A 522 7.16 5.99 -22.26
CA ARG A 522 7.29 5.53 -23.66
C ARG A 522 6.35 4.36 -23.93
N TYR A 523 5.05 4.63 -23.96
CA TYR A 523 4.04 3.57 -24.05
C TYR A 523 4.23 2.61 -25.24
N GLY A 524 4.70 3.11 -26.39
CA GLY A 524 4.96 2.31 -27.60
C GLY A 524 6.19 1.40 -27.50
N GLU A 525 6.98 1.53 -26.44
CA GLU A 525 8.18 0.72 -26.18
C GLU A 525 8.00 -0.22 -24.98
N ARG A 526 6.80 -0.29 -24.39
CA ARG A 526 6.50 -1.19 -23.27
C ARG A 526 6.69 -2.65 -23.70
N PRO A 527 7.52 -3.45 -22.99
CA PRO A 527 7.63 -4.87 -23.30
C PRO A 527 6.32 -5.59 -22.94
N THR A 528 5.84 -6.45 -23.83
CA THR A 528 4.68 -7.32 -23.54
C THR A 528 5.00 -8.36 -22.48
N PHE A 529 6.24 -8.86 -22.48
CA PHE A 529 6.77 -9.79 -21.50
C PHE A 529 8.15 -9.31 -21.06
N TRP A 530 8.39 -9.34 -19.76
CA TRP A 530 9.67 -8.98 -19.17
C TRP A 530 9.95 -9.86 -17.96
N ARG A 531 11.20 -9.90 -17.53
CA ARG A 531 11.64 -10.72 -16.40
C ARG A 531 12.66 -9.94 -15.59
N ARG A 532 12.50 -9.93 -14.26
CA ARG A 532 13.52 -9.40 -13.34
C ARG A 532 14.75 -10.31 -13.32
N PRO A 533 15.93 -9.76 -13.00
CA PRO A 533 17.06 -10.60 -12.62
C PRO A 533 16.65 -11.52 -11.45
N LEU A 534 17.16 -12.76 -11.50
CA LEU A 534 16.97 -13.70 -10.40
C LEU A 534 18.15 -13.61 -9.45
N ASN A 535 17.88 -13.75 -8.17
CA ASN A 535 18.91 -14.01 -7.20
C ASN A 535 19.45 -15.44 -7.44
N THR A 536 20.76 -15.61 -7.27
CA THR A 536 21.42 -16.93 -7.37
C THR A 536 22.25 -17.31 -6.13
N PRO A 537 21.74 -17.30 -4.89
CA PRO A 537 22.43 -17.92 -3.77
C PRO A 537 21.82 -19.30 -3.46
N GLY A 538 22.65 -20.27 -3.07
CA GLY A 538 22.17 -21.57 -2.59
C GLY A 538 21.89 -22.62 -3.66
N THR A 539 21.80 -23.87 -3.22
CA THR A 539 21.66 -25.05 -4.09
C THR A 539 20.24 -25.07 -4.66
N PRO A 540 20.04 -25.28 -5.98
CA PRO A 540 18.71 -25.36 -6.61
C PRO A 540 17.72 -26.23 -5.81
N PRO A 541 16.40 -25.91 -5.82
CA PRO A 541 15.68 -25.33 -6.96
C PRO A 541 15.15 -23.89 -6.81
N ASP A 542 15.12 -23.31 -5.61
CA ASP A 542 14.49 -22.00 -5.41
C ASP A 542 15.42 -20.86 -5.86
N ARG A 543 14.86 -19.91 -6.63
CA ARG A 543 15.56 -18.69 -7.05
C ARG A 543 14.60 -17.52 -6.95
N GLY A 544 14.80 -16.67 -5.95
CA GLY A 544 14.02 -15.45 -5.77
C GLY A 544 14.32 -14.38 -6.83
N PHE A 545 13.58 -13.27 -6.80
CA PHE A 545 13.95 -12.07 -7.57
C PHE A 545 15.10 -11.33 -6.89
N ASP A 546 16.06 -10.85 -7.68
CA ASP A 546 17.12 -9.97 -7.19
C ASP A 546 16.51 -8.60 -6.87
N VAL A 547 16.71 -8.16 -5.64
CA VAL A 547 16.24 -6.88 -5.10
C VAL A 547 17.38 -5.92 -4.80
N SER A 548 18.62 -6.25 -5.21
CA SER A 548 19.77 -5.38 -5.07
C SER A 548 19.64 -4.11 -5.92
N LEU A 549 20.37 -3.05 -5.58
CA LEU A 549 20.37 -1.82 -6.39
C LEU A 549 20.97 -1.99 -7.79
N ALA A 550 21.71 -3.08 -8.01
CA ALA A 550 22.35 -3.38 -9.29
C ALA A 550 21.43 -4.13 -10.26
N ALA A 551 20.34 -4.72 -9.76
CA ALA A 551 19.33 -5.43 -10.53
C ALA A 551 18.44 -4.46 -11.32
#